data_AF-A0A9P7BLD5-F1
#
_entry.id   AF-A0A9P7BLD5-F1
#
_cell.length_a   1.000
_cell.length_b   1.000
_cell.length_c   1.000
_cell.angle_alpha   90.00
_cell.angle_beta   90.00
_cell.angle_gamma   90.00
#
_symmetry.space_group_name_H-M   'P 1'
#
loop_
_entity.id
_entity.type
_entity.pdbx_description
1 polymer ?
#
loop_
_entity_poly.entity_id
_entity_poly.type
_entity_poly.pdbx_seq_one_letter_code
_entity_poly.pdbx_strand_id
1 'polypeptide(L)'
;MAENNERTFTQSEVEALFKEFERRLAMKDELKSNETPLPLEIVTELENLSSSPHETSFKKFKRESHRYILDEWTTSEKINKSIYPELKRHIVETSYVVNHVYNLTENTRIQAKTATAIFEQLNFLTTGTLGEEEMQSIILRCGEQSRQLSIFGFLQAKKQERETKDMALKALRLPNSLKYSGQQNRSHKTYFFLSAPFATCYFY
;
A
#
# COMPACT_ATOMS: atom_id res chain seq x y z
N MET A 1 -33.28 15.87 -26.86
CA MET A 1 -32.43 17.06 -26.60
C MET A 1 -32.38 17.21 -25.09
N ALA A 2 -31.19 17.16 -24.49
CA ALA A 2 -31.04 17.22 -23.03
C ALA A 2 -31.01 18.69 -22.60
N GLU A 3 -31.94 19.10 -21.74
CA GLU A 3 -31.99 20.45 -21.16
C GLU A 3 -30.81 20.65 -20.19
N ASN A 4 -29.96 21.62 -20.51
CA ASN A 4 -28.86 22.07 -19.68
C ASN A 4 -29.45 22.92 -18.54
N ASN A 5 -29.57 22.34 -17.34
CA ASN A 5 -30.15 23.02 -16.19
C ASN A 5 -29.10 23.94 -15.54
N GLU A 6 -28.87 25.11 -16.14
CA GLU A 6 -27.99 26.15 -15.61
C GLU A 6 -28.64 26.77 -14.35
N ARG A 7 -28.27 26.24 -13.20
CA ARG A 7 -28.71 26.76 -11.89
C ARG A 7 -27.99 28.08 -11.63
N THR A 8 -28.73 29.18 -11.65
CA THR A 8 -28.26 30.50 -11.24
C THR A 8 -28.25 30.58 -9.71
N PHE A 9 -27.09 30.95 -9.15
CA PHE A 9 -26.92 31.12 -7.71
C PHE A 9 -27.01 32.60 -7.34
N THR A 10 -27.69 32.89 -6.25
CA THR A 10 -27.66 34.24 -5.66
C THR A 10 -26.32 34.49 -4.98
N GLN A 11 -25.95 35.77 -4.84
CA GLN A 11 -24.67 36.17 -4.23
C GLN A 11 -24.46 35.55 -2.83
N SER A 12 -25.52 35.46 -2.03
CA SER A 12 -25.47 34.85 -0.69
C SER A 12 -25.24 33.33 -0.73
N GLU A 13 -25.72 32.63 -1.75
CA GLU A 13 -25.50 31.19 -1.91
C GLU A 13 -24.06 30.89 -2.35
N VAL A 14 -23.50 31.75 -3.20
CA VAL A 14 -22.10 31.68 -3.60
C VAL A 14 -21.17 31.94 -2.40
N GLU A 15 -21.47 32.96 -1.58
CA GLU A 15 -20.70 33.25 -0.36
C GLU A 15 -20.77 32.10 0.68
N ALA A 16 -21.93 31.46 0.83
CA ALA A 16 -22.09 30.28 1.68
C ALA A 16 -21.26 29.08 1.16
N LEU A 17 -21.21 28.88 -0.15
CA LEU A 17 -20.38 27.86 -0.80
C LEU A 17 -18.88 28.12 -0.57
N PHE A 18 -18.43 29.38 -0.66
CA PHE A 18 -17.04 29.75 -0.39
C PHE A 18 -16.66 29.53 1.07
N LYS A 19 -17.51 29.92 2.03
CA LYS A 19 -17.25 29.66 3.46
C LYS A 19 -17.18 28.16 3.79
N GLU A 20 -18.06 27.36 3.20
CA GLU A 20 -18.01 25.90 3.39
C GLU A 20 -16.76 25.28 2.73
N PHE A 21 -16.30 25.84 1.61
CA PHE A 21 -15.06 25.43 0.95
C PHE A 21 -13.83 25.79 1.79
N GLU A 22 -13.76 26.99 2.35
CA GLU A 22 -12.71 27.43 3.28
C GLU A 22 -12.68 26.56 4.53
N ARG A 23 -13.84 26.24 5.11
CA ARG A 23 -13.95 25.32 6.25
C ARG A 23 -13.43 23.92 5.93
N ARG A 24 -13.73 23.39 4.74
CA ARG A 24 -13.22 22.08 4.28
C ARG A 24 -11.73 22.08 4.00
N LEU A 25 -11.18 23.21 3.53
CA LEU A 25 -9.74 23.41 3.37
C LEU A 25 -9.04 23.47 4.72
N ALA A 26 -9.56 24.26 5.66
CA ALA A 26 -9.04 24.35 7.03
C ALA A 26 -9.05 22.98 7.73
N MET A 27 -10.15 22.22 7.65
CA MET A 27 -10.19 20.85 8.21
C MET A 27 -9.19 19.90 7.53
N LYS A 28 -8.97 20.03 6.21
CA LYS A 28 -7.95 19.24 5.50
C LYS A 28 -6.53 19.62 5.93
N ASP A 29 -6.28 20.89 6.22
CA ASP A 29 -4.97 21.37 6.63
C ASP A 29 -4.70 21.09 8.13
N GLU A 30 -5.71 21.10 8.99
CA GLU A 30 -5.62 20.59 10.37
C GLU A 30 -5.34 19.07 10.40
N LEU A 31 -5.97 18.29 9.52
CA LEU A 31 -5.68 16.85 9.37
C LEU A 31 -4.24 16.59 8.92
N LYS A 32 -3.67 17.44 8.05
CA LYS A 32 -2.25 17.36 7.64
C LYS A 32 -1.30 17.80 8.74
N SER A 33 -1.67 18.79 9.55
CA SER A 33 -0.84 19.26 10.66
C SER A 33 -0.71 18.21 11.78
N ASN A 34 -1.60 17.22 11.82
CA ASN A 34 -1.56 16.09 12.75
C ASN A 34 -0.84 14.84 12.19
N GLU A 35 -0.12 14.95 11.07
CA GLU A 35 0.64 13.83 10.51
C GLU A 35 1.88 13.54 11.38
N THR A 36 1.87 12.42 12.09
CA THR A 36 3.05 11.93 12.81
C THR A 36 4.07 11.39 11.80
N PRO A 37 5.32 11.90 11.78
CA PRO A 37 6.33 11.40 10.87
C PRO A 37 6.68 9.94 11.19
N LEU A 38 7.07 9.17 10.15
CA LEU A 38 7.55 7.81 10.35
C LEU A 38 8.81 7.80 11.23
N PRO A 39 8.96 6.80 12.13
CA PRO A 39 10.17 6.63 12.93
C PRO A 39 11.43 6.59 12.07
N LEU A 40 12.48 7.30 12.49
CA LEU A 40 13.74 7.46 11.74
C LEU A 40 14.39 6.10 11.41
N GLU A 41 14.31 5.14 12.32
CA GLU A 41 14.83 3.78 12.11
C GLU A 41 14.18 3.11 10.89
N ILE A 42 12.85 3.23 10.76
CA ILE A 42 12.10 2.68 9.62
C ILE A 42 12.50 3.40 8.34
N VAL A 43 12.58 4.73 8.36
CA VAL A 43 12.95 5.54 7.18
C VAL A 43 14.36 5.16 6.69
N THR A 44 15.33 5.11 7.61
CA THR A 44 16.73 4.77 7.32
C THR A 44 16.83 3.38 6.73
N GLU A 45 16.12 2.41 7.31
CA GLU A 45 16.11 1.04 6.80
C GLU A 45 15.45 0.98 5.42
N LEU A 46 14.34 1.70 5.18
CA LEU A 46 13.69 1.78 3.87
C LEU A 46 14.57 2.41 2.78
N GLU A 47 15.37 3.43 3.12
CA GLU A 47 16.30 4.07 2.20
C GLU A 47 17.48 3.15 1.85
N ASN A 48 18.07 2.51 2.86
CA ASN A 48 19.12 1.50 2.68
C ASN A 48 18.61 0.30 1.87
N LEU A 49 17.36 -0.13 2.13
CA LEU A 49 16.67 -1.19 1.41
C LEU A 49 16.12 -0.76 0.03
N SER A 50 16.42 0.45 -0.44
CA SER A 50 16.07 0.87 -1.81
C SER A 50 17.21 0.68 -2.81
N SER A 51 18.39 0.24 -2.34
CA SER A 51 19.66 0.28 -3.08
C SER A 51 20.26 -1.08 -3.51
N SER A 52 19.68 -2.23 -3.12
CA SER A 52 20.19 -3.58 -3.44
C SER A 52 19.06 -4.60 -3.77
N PRO A 53 19.35 -5.88 -4.16
CA PRO A 53 18.31 -6.86 -4.48
C PRO A 53 17.77 -7.53 -3.20
N HIS A 54 16.82 -6.86 -2.53
CA HIS A 54 16.33 -7.18 -1.19
C HIS A 54 15.40 -8.40 -1.05
N GLU A 55 15.33 -9.30 -2.03
CA GLU A 55 14.51 -10.53 -1.92
C GLU A 55 14.90 -11.44 -0.75
N THR A 56 16.14 -11.37 -0.28
CA THR A 56 16.67 -12.27 0.76
C THR A 56 16.10 -11.97 2.14
N SER A 57 16.03 -10.70 2.55
CA SER A 57 15.41 -10.30 3.82
C SER A 57 13.92 -10.60 3.83
N PHE A 58 13.23 -10.46 2.70
CA PHE A 58 11.84 -10.86 2.54
C PHE A 58 11.62 -12.36 2.67
N LYS A 59 12.44 -13.16 1.97
CA LYS A 59 12.36 -14.63 2.06
C LYS A 59 12.61 -15.09 3.48
N LYS A 60 13.53 -14.44 4.20
CA LYS A 60 13.80 -14.69 5.61
C LYS A 60 12.60 -14.34 6.49
N PHE A 61 12.07 -13.12 6.42
CA PHE A 61 10.89 -12.69 7.17
C PHE A 61 9.66 -13.57 6.91
N LYS A 62 9.38 -13.92 5.65
CA LYS A 62 8.28 -14.83 5.28
C LYS A 62 8.45 -16.24 5.86
N ARG A 63 9.68 -16.74 5.95
CA ARG A 63 10.00 -18.04 6.56
C ARG A 63 9.91 -18.01 8.08
N GLU A 64 10.26 -16.89 8.68
CA GLU A 64 10.27 -16.67 10.13
C GLU A 64 8.89 -16.28 10.70
N SER A 65 7.93 -15.91 9.83
CA SER A 65 6.56 -15.65 10.23
C SER A 65 5.91 -16.86 10.90
N HIS A 66 5.19 -16.61 12.00
CA HIS A 66 4.49 -17.63 12.78
C HIS A 66 3.45 -18.37 11.94
N ARG A 67 3.36 -19.69 12.14
CA ARG A 67 2.43 -20.57 11.43
C ARG A 67 1.10 -20.66 12.19
N TYR A 68 0.28 -19.63 12.07
CA TYR A 68 -1.12 -19.71 12.48
C TYR A 68 -1.91 -20.58 11.49
N ILE A 69 -2.72 -21.49 12.03
CA ILE A 69 -3.59 -22.39 11.29
C ILE A 69 -5.03 -22.08 11.69
N LEU A 70 -5.82 -21.72 10.69
CA LEU A 70 -7.27 -21.57 10.71
C LEU A 70 -7.73 -21.83 9.27
N ASP A 71 -7.99 -23.11 8.96
CA ASP A 71 -8.30 -23.71 7.65
C ASP A 71 -8.45 -22.70 6.50
N GLU A 72 -9.67 -22.24 6.21
CA GLU A 72 -10.00 -21.39 5.06
C GLU A 72 -9.28 -20.02 5.09
N TRP A 73 -9.12 -19.43 6.28
CA TRP A 73 -8.59 -18.07 6.43
C TRP A 73 -7.06 -17.98 6.31
N THR A 74 -6.36 -19.06 6.66
CA THR A 74 -4.88 -19.10 6.68
C THR A 74 -4.30 -19.88 5.51
N THR A 75 -5.11 -20.68 4.82
CA THR A 75 -4.73 -21.48 3.67
C THR A 75 -4.87 -20.68 2.38
N SER A 76 -3.88 -20.80 1.50
CA SER A 76 -3.95 -20.20 0.17
C SER A 76 -4.87 -21.01 -0.74
N GLU A 77 -6.05 -20.50 -1.04
CA GLU A 77 -6.81 -20.97 -2.19
C GLU A 77 -6.17 -20.49 -3.49
N LYS A 78 -5.97 -21.41 -4.43
CA LYS A 78 -5.41 -21.13 -5.75
C LYS A 78 -6.16 -21.93 -6.79
N ILE A 79 -6.36 -21.36 -7.97
CA ILE A 79 -6.82 -22.08 -9.15
C ILE A 79 -5.95 -23.32 -9.33
N ASN A 80 -6.59 -24.44 -9.65
CA ASN A 80 -5.90 -25.70 -9.90
C ASN A 80 -4.82 -25.51 -10.97
N LYS A 81 -3.60 -25.97 -10.69
CA LYS A 81 -2.46 -25.87 -11.61
C LYS A 81 -2.75 -26.49 -12.97
N SER A 82 -3.65 -27.48 -13.07
CA SER A 82 -4.06 -28.09 -14.34
C SER A 82 -4.88 -27.15 -15.24
N ILE A 83 -5.64 -26.21 -14.65
CA ILE A 83 -6.52 -25.27 -15.36
C ILE A 83 -5.75 -23.99 -15.74
N TYR A 84 -4.68 -23.68 -15.02
CA TYR A 84 -3.88 -22.47 -15.24
C TYR A 84 -3.34 -22.30 -16.68
N PRO A 85 -2.82 -23.35 -17.37
CA PRO A 85 -2.42 -23.24 -18.77
C PRO A 85 -3.57 -22.84 -19.69
N GLU A 86 -4.78 -23.33 -19.40
CA GLU A 86 -5.96 -23.02 -20.19
C GLU A 86 -6.37 -21.56 -20.01
N LEU A 87 -6.42 -21.06 -18.77
CA LEU A 87 -6.64 -19.64 -18.47
C LEU A 87 -5.65 -18.73 -19.25
N LYS A 88 -4.37 -19.11 -19.27
CA LYS A 88 -3.33 -18.35 -19.98
C LYS A 88 -3.51 -18.38 -21.51
N ARG A 89 -4.05 -19.47 -22.07
CA ARG A 89 -4.32 -19.57 -23.52
C ARG A 89 -5.47 -18.65 -23.94
N HIS A 90 -6.50 -18.51 -23.10
CA HIS A 90 -7.65 -17.66 -23.41
C HIS A 90 -7.33 -16.17 -23.27
N ILE A 91 -6.79 -15.74 -22.13
CA ILE A 91 -6.41 -14.32 -21.91
C ILE A 91 -5.15 -14.24 -21.05
N VAL A 92 -4.02 -13.96 -21.69
CA VAL A 92 -2.70 -13.88 -21.02
C VAL A 92 -2.69 -12.80 -19.95
N GLU A 93 -3.31 -11.65 -20.23
CA GLU A 93 -3.42 -10.51 -19.33
C GLU A 93 -4.17 -10.87 -18.05
N THR A 94 -5.31 -11.56 -18.17
CA THR A 94 -6.09 -12.04 -17.02
C THR A 94 -5.28 -13.02 -16.18
N SER A 95 -4.52 -13.92 -16.80
CA SER A 95 -3.65 -14.85 -16.05
C SER A 95 -2.58 -14.11 -15.23
N TYR A 96 -2.06 -12.99 -15.75
CA TYR A 96 -1.10 -12.15 -15.02
C TYR A 96 -1.74 -11.44 -13.84
N VAL A 97 -2.94 -10.86 -14.02
CA VAL A 97 -3.71 -10.21 -12.95
C VAL A 97 -4.06 -11.22 -11.85
N VAL A 98 -4.53 -12.41 -12.19
CA VAL A 98 -4.85 -13.47 -11.23
C VAL A 98 -3.63 -13.84 -10.38
N ASN A 99 -2.47 -14.05 -10.99
CA ASN A 99 -1.24 -14.32 -10.25
C ASN A 99 -0.81 -13.14 -9.36
N HIS A 100 -0.97 -11.92 -9.87
CA HIS A 100 -0.66 -10.72 -9.10
C HIS A 100 -1.55 -10.64 -7.85
N VAL A 101 -2.87 -10.85 -8.00
CA VAL A 101 -3.81 -10.92 -6.86
C VAL A 101 -3.41 -12.00 -5.86
N TYR A 102 -3.05 -13.21 -6.29
CA TYR A 102 -2.57 -14.24 -5.36
C TYR A 102 -1.33 -13.81 -4.57
N ASN A 103 -0.41 -13.08 -5.18
CA ASN A 103 0.76 -12.57 -4.49
C ASN A 103 0.39 -11.46 -3.48
N LEU A 104 -0.55 -10.58 -3.82
CA LEU A 104 -1.08 -9.56 -2.91
C LEU A 104 -1.74 -10.21 -1.68
N THR A 105 -2.62 -11.19 -1.92
CA THR A 105 -3.33 -11.91 -0.86
C THR A 105 -2.34 -12.63 0.06
N GLU A 106 -1.29 -13.25 -0.49
CA GLU A 106 -0.30 -13.92 0.34
C GLU A 106 0.53 -12.96 1.18
N ASN A 107 0.92 -11.80 0.63
CA ASN A 107 1.59 -10.76 1.42
C ASN A 107 0.69 -10.23 2.54
N THR A 108 -0.61 -10.09 2.27
CA THR A 108 -1.61 -9.67 3.27
C THR A 108 -1.74 -10.71 4.39
N ARG A 109 -1.79 -12.00 4.05
CA ARG A 109 -1.80 -13.09 5.04
C ARG A 109 -0.55 -13.09 5.93
N ILE A 110 0.61 -12.82 5.37
CA ILE A 110 1.86 -12.71 6.14
C ILE A 110 1.76 -11.55 7.14
N GLN A 111 1.31 -10.38 6.70
CA GLN A 111 1.11 -9.22 7.59
C GLN A 111 0.12 -9.54 8.72
N ALA A 112 -0.99 -10.18 8.40
CA ALA A 112 -1.98 -10.62 9.39
C ALA A 112 -1.38 -11.60 10.40
N LYS A 113 -0.63 -12.62 9.93
CA LYS A 113 0.05 -13.60 10.81
C LYS A 113 1.06 -12.93 11.73
N THR A 114 1.84 -11.97 11.24
CA THR A 114 2.79 -11.22 12.10
C THR A 114 2.05 -10.34 13.11
N ALA A 115 0.97 -9.67 12.69
CA ALA A 115 0.14 -8.87 13.60
C ALA A 115 -0.50 -9.75 14.71
N THR A 116 -0.99 -10.94 14.36
CA THR A 116 -1.49 -11.92 15.35
C THR A 116 -0.39 -12.34 16.33
N ALA A 117 0.84 -12.57 15.86
CA ALA A 117 1.97 -12.90 16.73
C ALA A 117 2.31 -11.79 17.72
N ILE A 118 2.27 -10.54 17.27
CA ILE A 118 2.47 -9.39 18.16
C ILE A 118 1.32 -9.29 19.16
N PHE A 119 0.08 -9.45 18.72
CA PHE A 119 -1.11 -9.42 19.60
C PHE A 119 -1.04 -10.49 20.70
N GLU A 120 -0.70 -11.74 20.35
CA GLU A 120 -0.58 -12.83 21.32
C GLU A 120 0.47 -12.54 22.39
N GLN A 121 1.62 -12.00 21.97
CA GLN A 121 2.70 -11.62 22.88
C GLN A 121 2.32 -10.46 23.80
N LEU A 122 1.66 -9.43 23.28
CA LEU A 122 1.16 -8.31 24.07
C LEU A 122 0.07 -8.75 25.07
N ASN A 123 -0.79 -9.68 24.66
CA ASN A 123 -1.80 -10.24 25.54
C ASN A 123 -1.15 -11.04 26.67
N PHE A 124 -0.14 -11.87 26.35
CA PHE A 124 0.62 -12.63 27.34
C PHE A 124 1.32 -11.73 28.38
N LEU A 125 1.87 -10.58 27.95
CA LEU A 125 2.41 -9.56 28.84
C LEU A 125 1.37 -8.95 29.80
N THR A 126 0.13 -8.81 29.33
CA THR A 126 -0.95 -8.18 30.11
C THR A 126 -1.57 -9.15 31.12
N THR A 127 -1.63 -10.44 30.78
CA THR A 127 -2.30 -11.45 31.61
C THR A 127 -1.36 -12.28 32.48
N GLY A 128 -0.04 -12.27 32.19
CA GLY A 128 0.94 -13.12 32.85
C GLY A 128 1.59 -12.46 34.08
N THR A 129 1.91 -13.26 35.09
CA THR A 129 2.89 -12.90 36.13
C THR A 129 4.26 -13.36 35.66
N LEU A 130 4.97 -12.51 34.92
CA LEU A 130 6.29 -12.78 34.37
C LEU A 130 7.39 -12.15 35.21
N GLY A 131 8.58 -12.75 35.18
CA GLY A 131 9.78 -12.09 35.68
C GLY A 131 10.12 -10.85 34.83
N GLU A 132 10.80 -9.87 35.43
CA GLU A 132 11.16 -8.62 34.76
C GLU A 132 12.00 -8.86 33.49
N GLU A 133 12.95 -9.81 33.53
CA GLU A 133 13.78 -10.17 32.38
C GLU A 133 12.97 -10.78 31.23
N GLU A 134 12.03 -11.67 31.54
CA GLU A 134 11.16 -12.30 30.54
C GLU A 134 10.25 -11.26 29.89
N MET A 135 9.68 -10.36 30.70
CA MET A 135 8.87 -9.24 30.24
C MET A 135 9.64 -8.35 29.25
N GLN A 136 10.86 -7.95 29.61
CA GLN A 136 11.72 -7.14 28.73
C GLN A 136 12.05 -7.86 27.42
N SER A 137 12.34 -9.16 27.47
CA SER A 137 12.64 -9.95 26.27
C SER A 137 11.48 -9.98 25.28
N ILE A 138 10.24 -10.09 25.78
CA ILE A 138 9.03 -10.13 24.94
C ILE A 138 8.73 -8.75 24.35
N ILE A 139 8.94 -7.66 25.11
CA ILE A 139 8.78 -6.29 24.62
C ILE A 139 9.75 -6.02 23.46
N LEU A 140 11.03 -6.36 23.62
CA LEU A 140 12.04 -6.19 22.58
C LEU A 140 11.68 -6.99 21.32
N ARG A 141 11.23 -8.23 21.48
CA ARG A 141 10.78 -9.08 20.36
C ARG A 141 9.55 -8.49 19.65
N CYS A 142 8.56 -7.98 20.39
CA CYS A 142 7.40 -7.31 19.83
C CYS A 142 7.79 -6.06 19.03
N GLY A 143 8.71 -5.24 19.56
CA GLY A 143 9.23 -4.07 18.88
C GLY A 143 9.91 -4.41 17.57
N GLU A 144 10.80 -5.41 17.58
CA GLU A 144 11.50 -5.90 16.38
C GLU A 144 10.52 -6.40 15.31
N GLN A 145 9.56 -7.25 15.70
CA GLN A 145 8.55 -7.78 14.76
C GLN A 145 7.66 -6.67 14.19
N SER A 146 7.30 -5.68 15.00
CA SER A 146 6.52 -4.52 14.56
C SER A 146 7.30 -3.65 13.58
N ARG A 147 8.61 -3.45 13.83
CA ARG A 147 9.50 -2.74 12.90
C ARG A 147 9.60 -3.47 11.57
N GLN A 148 9.89 -4.77 11.59
CA GLN A 148 9.99 -5.59 10.39
C GLN A 148 8.67 -5.65 9.60
N LEU A 149 7.53 -5.76 10.30
CA LEU A 149 6.20 -5.72 9.68
C LEU A 149 5.93 -4.40 8.97
N SER A 150 6.29 -3.28 9.61
CA SER A 150 6.13 -1.93 9.04
C SER A 150 6.97 -1.77 7.77
N ILE A 151 8.25 -2.15 7.83
CA ILE A 151 9.16 -2.11 6.68
C ILE A 151 8.65 -3.01 5.54
N PHE A 152 8.22 -4.22 5.88
CA PHE A 152 7.62 -5.15 4.92
C PHE A 152 6.42 -4.51 4.23
N GLY A 153 5.51 -3.88 4.99
CA GLY A 153 4.33 -3.20 4.46
C GLY A 153 4.67 -2.09 3.47
N PHE A 154 5.54 -1.14 3.85
CA PHE A 154 5.90 -0.01 3.00
C PHE A 154 6.63 -0.45 1.71
N LEU A 155 7.54 -1.41 1.81
CA LEU A 155 8.23 -1.92 0.64
C LEU A 155 7.29 -2.66 -0.32
N GLN A 156 6.34 -3.43 0.21
CA GLN A 156 5.36 -4.11 -0.62
C GLN A 156 4.43 -3.12 -1.31
N ALA A 157 4.02 -2.03 -0.64
CA ALA A 157 3.26 -0.95 -1.26
C ALA A 157 4.05 -0.35 -2.44
N LYS A 158 5.31 0.04 -2.22
CA LYS A 158 6.18 0.60 -3.28
C LYS A 158 6.41 -0.38 -4.46
N LYS A 159 6.53 -1.67 -4.15
CA LYS A 159 6.65 -2.72 -5.17
C LYS A 159 5.36 -2.85 -6.00
N GLN A 160 4.21 -2.87 -5.33
CA GLN A 160 2.90 -2.96 -5.98
C GLN A 160 2.65 -1.76 -6.90
N GLU A 161 2.94 -0.54 -6.43
CA GLU A 161 2.85 0.68 -7.24
C GLU A 161 3.72 0.59 -8.52
N ARG A 162 4.94 0.06 -8.39
CA ARG A 162 5.83 -0.15 -9.53
C ARG A 162 5.27 -1.19 -10.51
N GLU A 163 4.78 -2.32 -10.02
CA GLU A 163 4.18 -3.37 -10.86
C GLU A 163 2.93 -2.85 -11.58
N THR A 164 2.06 -2.11 -10.88
CA THR A 164 0.88 -1.47 -11.48
C THR A 164 1.28 -0.44 -12.53
N LYS A 165 2.31 0.36 -12.28
CA LYS A 165 2.87 1.29 -13.28
C LYS A 165 3.33 0.56 -14.53
N ASP A 166 4.07 -0.52 -14.38
CA ASP A 166 4.58 -1.31 -15.50
C ASP A 166 3.43 -1.95 -16.31
N MET A 167 2.36 -2.41 -15.63
CA MET A 167 1.15 -2.90 -16.30
C MET A 167 0.45 -1.79 -17.10
N ALA A 168 0.28 -0.61 -16.50
CA ALA A 168 -0.39 0.52 -17.13
C ALA A 168 0.39 1.04 -18.35
N LEU A 169 1.71 1.14 -18.26
CA LEU A 169 2.56 1.55 -19.39
C LEU A 169 2.47 0.56 -20.54
N LYS A 170 2.50 -0.75 -20.25
CA LYS A 170 2.31 -1.79 -21.27
C LYS A 170 0.94 -1.68 -21.94
N ALA A 171 -0.12 -1.50 -21.16
CA ALA A 171 -1.48 -1.36 -21.69
C ALA A 171 -1.63 -0.14 -22.61
N LEU A 172 -0.97 0.97 -22.27
CA LEU A 172 -0.96 2.19 -23.09
C LEU A 172 0.11 2.19 -24.19
N ARG A 173 0.90 1.12 -24.36
CA ARG A 173 2.02 1.02 -25.31
C ARG A 173 3.06 2.14 -25.13
N LEU A 174 3.28 2.55 -23.89
CA LEU A 174 4.19 3.61 -23.51
C LEU A 174 5.54 3.03 -23.04
N PRO A 175 6.68 3.70 -23.32
CA PRO A 175 7.99 3.21 -22.91
C PRO A 175 8.20 3.26 -21.39
N ASN A 176 8.82 2.22 -20.82
CA ASN A 176 9.11 2.11 -19.39
C ASN A 176 10.06 3.19 -18.85
N SER A 177 10.75 3.92 -19.73
CA SER A 177 11.66 5.03 -19.40
C SER A 177 10.93 6.36 -19.14
N LEU A 178 9.59 6.41 -19.27
CA LEU A 178 8.81 7.61 -19.00
C LEU A 178 9.02 8.09 -17.55
N LYS A 179 9.73 9.20 -17.45
CA LYS A 179 9.92 9.99 -16.23
C LYS A 179 9.21 11.32 -16.41
N TYR A 180 8.40 11.70 -15.43
CA TYR A 180 7.81 13.04 -15.37
C TYR A 180 8.92 14.06 -15.08
N SER A 181 9.08 15.06 -15.95
CA SER A 181 10.11 16.11 -15.85
C SER A 181 9.63 17.39 -15.15
N GLY A 182 8.34 17.48 -14.79
CA GLY A 182 7.80 18.63 -14.08
C GLY A 182 8.19 18.64 -12.60
N GLN A 183 8.36 19.83 -12.01
CA GLN A 183 8.53 19.99 -10.57
C GLN A 183 7.45 19.19 -9.84
N GLN A 184 7.87 18.24 -8.99
CA GLN A 184 6.97 17.57 -8.06
C GLN A 184 6.48 18.62 -7.07
N ASN A 185 5.37 19.29 -7.36
CA ASN A 185 4.52 19.78 -6.29
C ASN A 185 4.04 18.52 -5.57
N ARG A 186 4.73 18.16 -4.49
CA ARG A 186 4.39 17.06 -3.58
C ARG A 186 3.08 17.43 -2.87
N SER A 187 1.98 17.45 -3.60
CA SER A 187 0.65 17.36 -3.01
C SER A 187 0.49 15.91 -2.57
N HIS A 188 -0.02 15.71 -1.35
CA HIS A 188 -0.24 14.39 -0.72
C HIS A 188 -1.08 13.41 -1.56
N LYS A 189 -1.69 13.87 -2.66
CA LYS A 189 -2.17 13.02 -3.75
C LYS A 189 -1.23 13.12 -4.94
N THR A 190 -0.18 12.31 -4.93
CA THR A 190 0.71 12.17 -6.07
C THR A 190 -0.02 11.38 -7.16
N TYR A 191 -0.70 12.04 -8.08
CA TYR A 191 -1.21 11.40 -9.30
C TYR A 191 0.00 10.97 -10.14
N PHE A 192 0.42 9.71 -9.98
CA PHE A 192 1.63 9.17 -10.60
C PHE A 192 1.45 8.84 -12.09
N PHE A 193 0.21 8.76 -12.54
CA PHE A 193 -0.16 8.42 -13.90
C PHE A 193 -1.13 9.49 -14.41
N LEU A 194 -0.64 10.39 -15.26
CA LEU A 194 -1.39 11.47 -15.91
C LEU A 194 -1.80 12.61 -14.96
N SER A 195 -0.86 13.51 -14.65
CA SER A 195 -1.27 14.88 -14.34
C SER A 195 -1.95 15.46 -15.59
N ALA A 196 -2.96 16.33 -15.42
CA ALA A 196 -3.70 16.93 -16.53
C ALA A 196 -2.84 17.52 -17.69
N PRO A 197 -1.60 18.02 -17.47
CA PRO A 197 -0.72 18.45 -18.56
C PRO A 197 -0.20 17.31 -19.46
N PHE A 198 -0.28 16.06 -19.04
CA PHE A 198 0.28 14.90 -19.76
C PHE A 198 -0.59 14.45 -20.94
N ALA A 199 -1.91 14.67 -20.88
CA ALA A 199 -2.84 14.28 -21.94
C ALA A 199 -2.70 15.15 -23.20
N THR A 200 -2.22 16.39 -23.05
CA THR A 200 -2.09 17.36 -24.16
C THR A 200 -0.90 17.12 -25.07
N CYS A 201 0.10 16.33 -24.67
CA CYS A 201 1.32 16.15 -25.47
C CYS A 201 1.34 14.91 -26.39
N TYR A 202 0.36 14.01 -26.27
CA TYR A 202 0.35 12.74 -27.03
C TYR A 202 -0.99 12.40 -27.70
N PHE A 203 -2.02 13.24 -27.55
CA PHE A 203 -3.35 13.04 -28.16
C PHE A 203 -3.77 14.15 -29.15
N TYR A 204 -2.80 14.93 -29.65
CA TYR A 204 -2.97 15.80 -30.83
C TYR A 204 -1.86 15.53 -31.84
#